data_AF-G4RMZ5-F1
#
_entry.id   AF-G4RMZ5-F1
#
_cell.length_a   1.000
_cell.length_b   1.000
_cell.length_c   1.000
_cell.angle_alpha   90.00
_cell.angle_beta   90.00
_cell.angle_gamma   90.00
#
_symmetry.space_group_name_H-M   'P 1'
#
loop_
_entity.id
_entity.type
_entity.pdbx_description
1 polymer ?
#
loop_
_entity_poly.entity_id
_entity_poly.type
_entity_poly.pdbx_seq_one_letter_code
_entity_poly.pdbx_strand_id
1 'polypeptide(L)'
;MCLGSVKALTPEAQRLAKRLGLQLDERSDHLLVYGVDRDILAALRERDEVVVGISPRGVDAELAFASEDLLPLVLSRSECRVLKIPRLHAESGGRIVRAVNEVAIFPRRSASLMSYAVRVDGAALFNDVADGVLISTPLGSSAYARSAGGVLIDPDADVLEIVPVNSTARRSPVIVPASKAVEIAEVRARYTPEIVADGRTRVRLEGGTARVWVGSYARLLKPAPTSRPCPDAKMSPSMRYVYRVLLERGPLTSRSIAEATGLPIRTVEHALRELRRLGLVEAKALGSAKVYSVRP
;
A
#
# COMPACT_ATOMS: atom_id res chain seq x y z
N MET A 1 -20.41 -7.18 -13.06
CA MET A 1 -19.20 -8.01 -12.87
C MET A 1 -18.01 -7.11 -13.17
N CYS A 2 -17.15 -6.81 -12.19
CA CYS A 2 -16.11 -5.77 -12.33
C CYS A 2 -14.96 -6.14 -13.28
N LEU A 3 -14.90 -7.40 -13.71
CA LEU A 3 -13.82 -7.95 -14.53
C LEU A 3 -14.48 -8.72 -15.68
N GLY A 4 -14.32 -8.22 -16.91
CA GLY A 4 -14.79 -8.89 -18.13
C GLY A 4 -13.63 -9.59 -18.84
N SER A 5 -12.66 -8.81 -19.29
CA SER A 5 -11.40 -9.29 -19.85
C SER A 5 -10.21 -8.83 -19.02
N VAL A 6 -9.16 -9.65 -18.96
CA VAL A 6 -7.93 -9.34 -18.23
C VAL A 6 -6.69 -9.73 -19.04
N LYS A 7 -5.64 -8.94 -18.89
CA LYS A 7 -4.29 -9.30 -19.28
C LYS A 7 -3.62 -10.10 -18.16
N ALA A 8 -2.96 -11.20 -18.50
CA ALA A 8 -2.24 -12.03 -17.52
C ALA A 8 -0.88 -12.44 -18.09
N LEU A 9 0.19 -11.98 -17.46
CA LEU A 9 1.56 -12.13 -17.97
C LEU A 9 2.25 -13.40 -17.45
N THR A 10 1.87 -13.89 -16.27
CA THR A 10 2.46 -15.09 -15.68
C THR A 10 1.62 -16.33 -15.96
N PRO A 11 2.23 -17.52 -16.08
CA PRO A 11 1.49 -18.77 -16.23
C PRO A 11 0.46 -19.00 -15.11
N GLU A 12 0.79 -18.60 -13.88
CA GLU A 12 -0.09 -18.69 -12.71
C GLU A 12 -1.33 -17.82 -12.88
N ALA A 13 -1.16 -16.56 -13.29
CA ALA A 13 -2.27 -15.64 -13.52
C ALA A 13 -3.16 -16.10 -14.69
N GLN A 14 -2.56 -16.65 -15.76
CA GLN A 14 -3.31 -17.21 -16.89
C GLN A 14 -4.14 -18.44 -16.48
N ARG A 15 -3.57 -19.35 -15.67
CA ARG A 15 -4.29 -20.50 -15.10
C ARG A 15 -5.45 -20.04 -14.21
N LEU A 16 -5.22 -19.01 -13.39
CA LEU A 16 -6.26 -18.44 -12.54
C LEU A 16 -7.38 -17.81 -13.38
N ALA A 17 -7.06 -16.99 -14.37
CA ALA A 17 -8.07 -16.37 -15.26
C ALA A 17 -8.97 -17.42 -15.91
N LYS A 18 -8.39 -18.50 -16.46
CA LYS A 18 -9.16 -19.63 -17.03
C LYS A 18 -10.08 -20.30 -16.02
N ARG A 19 -9.58 -20.55 -14.79
CA ARG A 19 -10.38 -21.16 -13.71
C ARG A 19 -11.55 -20.27 -13.26
N LEU A 20 -11.38 -18.95 -13.36
CA LEU A 20 -12.42 -17.97 -13.02
C LEU A 20 -13.36 -17.65 -14.18
N GLY A 21 -13.13 -18.22 -15.37
CA GLY A 21 -13.92 -17.91 -16.57
C GLY A 21 -13.69 -16.50 -17.12
N LEU A 22 -12.58 -15.84 -16.76
CA LEU A 22 -12.22 -14.53 -17.28
C LEU A 22 -11.61 -14.66 -18.69
N GLN A 23 -12.00 -13.75 -19.60
CA GLN A 23 -11.42 -13.72 -20.94
C GLN A 23 -10.01 -13.15 -20.89
N LEU A 24 -9.05 -13.88 -21.47
CA LEU A 24 -7.68 -13.39 -21.62
C LEU A 24 -7.60 -12.51 -22.87
N ASP A 25 -7.24 -11.25 -22.68
CA ASP A 25 -7.09 -10.26 -23.75
C ASP A 25 -5.87 -9.38 -23.48
N GLU A 26 -4.91 -9.37 -24.42
CA GLU A 26 -3.70 -8.56 -24.31
C GLU A 26 -3.97 -7.05 -24.40
N ARG A 27 -5.12 -6.65 -24.96
CA ARG A 27 -5.58 -5.27 -25.08
C ARG A 27 -6.42 -4.82 -23.89
N SER A 28 -6.64 -5.67 -22.90
CA SER A 28 -7.39 -5.29 -21.70
C SER A 28 -6.66 -4.23 -20.88
N ASP A 29 -7.42 -3.26 -20.38
CA ASP A 29 -6.94 -2.25 -19.44
C ASP A 29 -6.68 -2.80 -18.02
N HIS A 30 -7.03 -4.05 -17.76
CA HIS A 30 -6.86 -4.71 -16.46
C HIS A 30 -5.73 -5.73 -16.50
N LEU A 31 -4.76 -5.61 -15.59
CA LEU A 31 -3.67 -6.56 -15.42
C LEU A 31 -3.92 -7.46 -14.20
N LEU A 32 -4.18 -8.73 -14.42
CA LEU A 32 -4.29 -9.73 -13.37
C LEU A 32 -2.90 -10.14 -12.87
N VAL A 33 -2.67 -9.96 -11.58
CA VAL A 33 -1.45 -10.38 -10.89
C VAL A 33 -1.83 -11.42 -9.84
N TYR A 34 -1.26 -12.62 -9.93
CA TYR A 34 -1.42 -13.64 -8.90
C TYR A 34 -0.15 -13.71 -8.05
N GLY A 35 -0.25 -13.35 -6.77
CA GLY A 35 0.92 -13.25 -5.88
C GLY A 35 0.65 -12.48 -4.59
N VAL A 36 1.71 -12.11 -3.89
CA VAL A 36 1.65 -11.33 -2.65
C VAL A 36 1.92 -9.85 -2.91
N ASP A 37 1.92 -9.02 -1.87
CA ASP A 37 2.11 -7.57 -1.99
C ASP A 37 3.36 -7.19 -2.78
N ARG A 38 4.46 -7.91 -2.63
CA ARG A 38 5.69 -7.68 -3.39
C ARG A 38 5.48 -7.78 -4.91
N ASP A 39 4.66 -8.72 -5.36
CA ASP A 39 4.39 -8.97 -6.77
C ASP A 39 3.42 -7.91 -7.33
N ILE A 40 2.45 -7.50 -6.51
CA ILE A 40 1.50 -6.42 -6.83
C ILE A 40 2.22 -5.07 -6.90
N LEU A 41 3.11 -4.76 -5.94
CA LEU A 41 3.95 -3.56 -5.96
C LEU A 41 4.82 -3.50 -7.21
N ALA A 42 5.43 -4.64 -7.60
CA ALA A 42 6.23 -4.71 -8.81
C ALA A 42 5.42 -4.39 -10.06
N ALA A 43 4.15 -4.84 -10.13
CA ALA A 43 3.25 -4.48 -11.22
C ALA A 43 2.90 -2.97 -11.19
N LEU A 44 2.47 -2.43 -10.04
CA LEU A 44 2.09 -1.02 -9.90
C LEU A 44 3.21 -0.05 -10.31
N ARG A 45 4.47 -0.42 -10.07
CA ARG A 45 5.64 0.38 -10.41
C ARG A 45 5.92 0.46 -11.92
N GLU A 46 5.67 -0.62 -12.65
CA GLU A 46 6.09 -0.76 -14.06
C GLU A 46 4.92 -0.72 -15.06
N ARG A 47 3.68 -0.80 -14.59
CA ARG A 47 2.49 -1.03 -15.43
C ARG A 47 1.47 0.07 -15.23
N ASP A 48 0.92 0.54 -16.33
CA ASP A 48 -0.09 1.61 -16.32
C ASP A 48 -1.50 1.04 -16.29
N GLU A 49 -1.69 -0.23 -16.67
CA GLU A 49 -2.95 -0.98 -16.54
C GLU A 49 -3.50 -0.93 -15.11
N VAL A 50 -4.81 -1.11 -14.95
CA VAL A 50 -5.44 -1.30 -13.64
C VAL A 50 -5.00 -2.66 -13.09
N VAL A 51 -4.15 -2.64 -12.08
CA VAL A 51 -3.64 -3.85 -11.44
C VAL A 51 -4.73 -4.49 -10.59
N VAL A 52 -4.95 -5.78 -10.81
CA VAL A 52 -5.89 -6.62 -10.08
C VAL A 52 -5.10 -7.72 -9.40
N GLY A 53 -4.74 -7.50 -8.13
CA GLY A 53 -3.98 -8.47 -7.35
C GLY A 53 -4.89 -9.55 -6.77
N ILE A 54 -4.60 -10.82 -7.01
CA ILE A 54 -5.25 -11.96 -6.33
C ILE A 54 -4.19 -12.72 -5.55
N SER A 55 -4.37 -12.86 -4.24
CA SER A 55 -3.42 -13.59 -3.42
C SER A 55 -3.68 -15.10 -3.44
N PRO A 56 -2.65 -15.93 -3.20
CA PRO A 56 -2.84 -17.36 -3.03
C PRO A 56 -3.80 -17.69 -1.87
N ARG A 57 -4.39 -18.89 -1.94
CA ARG A 57 -5.32 -19.37 -0.91
C ARG A 57 -4.68 -19.32 0.49
N GLY A 58 -5.41 -18.75 1.44
CA GLY A 58 -4.96 -18.64 2.83
C GLY A 58 -3.80 -17.66 3.06
N VAL A 59 -3.43 -16.87 2.05
CA VAL A 59 -2.46 -15.78 2.17
C VAL A 59 -3.21 -14.46 2.19
N ASP A 60 -3.07 -13.74 3.30
CA ASP A 60 -3.54 -12.36 3.40
C ASP A 60 -2.49 -11.43 2.78
N ALA A 61 -2.90 -10.62 1.81
CA ALA A 61 -2.05 -9.67 1.11
C ALA A 61 -2.77 -8.33 1.07
N GLU A 62 -2.19 -7.31 1.69
CA GLU A 62 -2.86 -6.05 1.94
C GLU A 62 -3.23 -5.32 0.65
N LEU A 63 -2.48 -5.51 -0.44
CA LEU A 63 -2.73 -4.89 -1.73
C LEU A 63 -3.64 -5.72 -2.64
N ALA A 64 -3.83 -7.00 -2.33
CA ALA A 64 -4.70 -7.84 -3.14
C ALA A 64 -6.16 -7.36 -3.09
N PHE A 65 -6.86 -7.52 -4.20
CA PHE A 65 -8.30 -7.33 -4.29
C PHE A 65 -9.02 -8.37 -3.40
N ALA A 66 -8.58 -9.62 -3.46
CA ALA A 66 -9.03 -10.73 -2.62
C ALA A 66 -8.02 -11.88 -2.68
N SER A 67 -8.08 -12.80 -1.73
CA SER A 67 -7.47 -14.13 -1.91
C SER A 67 -8.30 -15.00 -2.85
N GLU A 68 -7.64 -15.96 -3.51
CA GLU A 68 -8.28 -16.84 -4.49
C GLU A 68 -9.54 -17.53 -3.95
N ASP A 69 -9.50 -17.96 -2.69
CA ASP A 69 -10.61 -18.62 -2.02
C ASP A 69 -11.78 -17.66 -1.74
N LEU A 70 -11.49 -16.40 -1.40
CA LEU A 70 -12.51 -15.39 -1.10
C LEU A 70 -13.09 -14.70 -2.33
N LEU A 71 -12.41 -14.78 -3.48
CA LEU A 71 -12.74 -14.01 -4.66
C LEU A 71 -14.20 -14.13 -5.13
N PRO A 72 -14.84 -15.32 -5.18
CA PRO A 72 -16.26 -15.41 -5.58
C PRO A 72 -17.20 -14.66 -4.63
N LEU A 73 -16.87 -14.63 -3.33
CA LEU A 73 -17.65 -13.93 -2.34
C LEU A 73 -17.45 -12.41 -2.45
N VAL A 74 -16.21 -11.96 -2.63
CA VAL A 74 -15.90 -10.53 -2.81
C VAL A 74 -16.57 -9.99 -4.08
N LEU A 75 -16.49 -10.70 -5.20
CA LEU A 75 -17.11 -10.28 -6.47
C LEU A 75 -18.65 -10.22 -6.42
N SER A 76 -19.29 -10.98 -5.53
CA SER A 76 -20.76 -10.99 -5.39
C SER A 76 -21.29 -10.02 -4.35
N ARG A 77 -20.43 -9.50 -3.46
CA ARG A 77 -20.83 -8.70 -2.29
C ARG A 77 -20.29 -7.29 -2.30
N SER A 78 -19.22 -7.03 -3.04
CA SER A 78 -18.53 -5.74 -3.03
C SER A 78 -18.64 -5.06 -4.38
N GLU A 79 -18.93 -3.76 -4.36
CA GLU A 79 -18.62 -2.89 -5.48
C GLU A 79 -17.10 -2.78 -5.63
N CYS A 80 -16.64 -2.37 -6.81
CA CYS A 80 -15.22 -2.23 -7.08
C CYS A 80 -14.88 -0.75 -7.27
N ARG A 81 -13.72 -0.35 -6.75
CA ARG A 81 -13.17 0.97 -7.00
C ARG A 81 -11.73 0.86 -7.49
N VAL A 82 -11.30 1.88 -8.24
CA VAL A 82 -9.90 2.00 -8.67
C VAL A 82 -9.24 3.05 -7.79
N LEU A 83 -8.28 2.60 -6.98
CA LEU A 83 -7.40 3.46 -6.21
C LEU A 83 -6.32 4.04 -7.12
N LYS A 84 -6.16 5.37 -7.09
CA LYS A 84 -5.08 6.08 -7.79
C LYS A 84 -3.92 6.25 -6.81
N ILE A 85 -2.77 5.70 -7.16
CA ILE A 85 -1.59 5.66 -6.29
C ILE A 85 -0.50 6.52 -6.95
N PRO A 86 0.02 7.57 -6.29
CA PRO A 86 1.14 8.32 -6.82
C PRO A 86 2.34 7.41 -7.12
N ARG A 87 2.91 7.53 -8.32
CA ARG A 87 4.18 6.87 -8.68
C ARG A 87 5.27 7.93 -8.66
N LEU A 88 6.16 7.81 -7.68
CA LEU A 88 7.30 8.69 -7.52
C LEU A 88 8.32 8.42 -8.61
N HIS A 89 8.80 9.49 -9.23
CA HIS A 89 10.02 9.51 -10.03
C HIS A 89 11.10 10.23 -9.22
N ALA A 90 12.28 9.63 -9.14
CA ALA A 90 13.45 10.24 -8.55
C ALA A 90 14.58 10.32 -9.56
N GLU A 91 15.16 11.51 -9.70
CA GLU A 91 16.22 11.79 -10.65
C GLU A 91 17.50 12.25 -9.95
N SER A 92 18.62 11.68 -10.37
CA SER A 92 19.97 12.18 -10.07
C SER A 92 20.93 11.78 -11.20
N GLY A 93 21.78 12.70 -11.64
CA GLY A 93 22.76 12.44 -12.72
C GLY A 93 22.13 11.99 -14.04
N GLY A 94 20.93 12.48 -14.37
CA GLY A 94 20.19 12.07 -15.58
C GLY A 94 19.60 10.66 -15.53
N ARG A 95 19.69 9.96 -14.40
CA ARG A 95 19.06 8.65 -14.19
C ARG A 95 17.77 8.81 -13.41
N ILE A 96 16.70 8.22 -13.93
CA ILE A 96 15.39 8.24 -13.28
C ILE A 96 15.05 6.83 -12.75
N VAL A 97 14.63 6.77 -11.49
CA VAL A 97 14.04 5.57 -10.88
C VAL A 97 12.60 5.81 -10.48
N ARG A 98 11.81 4.74 -10.41
CA ARG A 98 10.40 4.78 -10.04
C ARG A 98 10.16 4.08 -8.72
N ALA A 99 9.25 4.61 -7.92
CA ALA A 99 8.77 4.01 -6.68
C ALA A 99 7.26 4.19 -6.53
N VAL A 100 6.60 3.29 -5.80
CA VAL A 100 5.17 3.40 -5.45
C VAL A 100 4.94 3.54 -3.95
N ASN A 101 5.88 3.08 -3.12
CA ASN A 101 5.88 3.32 -1.69
C ASN A 101 6.74 4.54 -1.38
N GLU A 102 8.05 4.43 -1.54
CA GLU A 102 8.97 5.51 -1.16
C GLU A 102 10.24 5.59 -2.00
N VAL A 103 10.77 6.80 -2.06
CA VAL A 103 12.13 7.09 -2.47
C VAL A 103 12.92 7.44 -1.22
N ALA A 104 13.94 6.65 -0.95
CA ALA A 104 14.83 6.79 0.18
C ALA A 104 16.19 7.32 -0.25
N ILE A 105 16.79 8.22 0.52
CA ILE A 105 18.17 8.68 0.31
C ILE A 105 18.97 8.39 1.56
N PHE A 106 20.01 7.57 1.40
CA PHE A 106 20.87 7.11 2.48
C PHE A 106 22.33 7.05 2.04
N PRO A 107 23.31 7.21 2.94
CA PRO A 107 24.68 6.82 2.69
C PRO A 107 24.76 5.34 2.30
N ARG A 108 25.62 5.00 1.32
CA ARG A 108 25.81 3.61 0.86
C ARG A 108 26.24 2.64 1.96
N ARG A 109 26.86 3.14 3.03
CA ARG A 109 27.25 2.34 4.20
C ARG A 109 26.42 2.75 5.40
N SER A 110 25.86 1.75 6.07
CA SER A 110 25.15 1.89 7.34
C SER A 110 26.02 2.56 8.42
N ALA A 111 25.37 3.13 9.44
CA ALA A 111 26.00 3.84 10.55
C ALA A 111 26.87 5.03 10.09
N SER A 112 26.44 5.71 9.03
CA SER A 112 27.01 6.99 8.58
C SER A 112 25.90 8.01 8.51
N LEU A 113 26.18 9.22 9.00
CA LEU A 113 25.28 10.36 8.82
C LEU A 113 25.47 11.00 7.45
N MET A 114 24.43 11.68 6.98
CA MET A 114 24.46 12.63 5.87
C MET A 114 23.88 13.97 6.29
N SER A 115 24.47 15.07 5.81
CA SER A 115 23.87 16.40 5.86
C SER A 115 23.16 16.70 4.54
N TYR A 116 21.98 17.31 4.59
CA TYR A 116 21.20 17.66 3.40
C TYR A 116 20.27 18.85 3.66
N ALA A 117 19.82 19.48 2.58
CA ALA A 117 18.79 20.50 2.56
C ALA A 117 17.55 19.96 1.85
N VAL A 118 16.36 20.18 2.41
CA VAL A 118 15.08 19.84 1.79
C VAL A 118 14.46 21.11 1.23
N ARG A 119 14.09 21.07 -0.05
CA ARG A 119 13.37 22.14 -0.73
C ARG A 119 12.10 21.59 -1.37
N VAL A 120 11.05 22.39 -1.42
CA VAL A 120 9.78 22.02 -2.04
C VAL A 120 9.43 23.11 -3.05
N ASP A 121 9.36 22.75 -4.33
CA ASP A 121 9.26 23.70 -5.46
C ASP A 121 10.27 24.86 -5.37
N GLY A 122 11.51 24.54 -5.00
CA GLY A 122 12.60 25.50 -4.84
C GLY A 122 12.59 26.29 -3.53
N ALA A 123 11.50 26.28 -2.75
CA ALA A 123 11.46 26.92 -1.45
C ALA A 123 12.15 26.05 -0.39
N ALA A 124 13.08 26.64 0.37
CA ALA A 124 13.76 25.93 1.46
C ALA A 124 12.78 25.57 2.58
N LEU A 125 12.73 24.28 2.94
CA LEU A 125 11.87 23.76 4.00
C LEU A 125 12.67 23.59 5.30
N PHE A 126 13.72 22.79 5.29
CA PHE A 126 14.68 22.67 6.40
C PHE A 126 16.00 22.05 5.96
N ASN A 127 17.03 22.23 6.78
CA ASN A 127 18.28 21.50 6.70
C ASN A 127 18.38 20.51 7.86
N ASP A 128 19.05 19.38 7.63
CA ASP A 128 19.20 18.35 8.64
C ASP A 128 20.52 17.56 8.49
N VAL A 129 20.90 16.90 9.58
CA VAL A 129 21.91 15.84 9.61
C VAL A 129 21.24 14.61 10.19
N ALA A 130 21.18 13.53 9.42
CA ALA A 130 20.41 12.33 9.77
C ALA A 130 21.03 11.08 9.13
N ASP A 131 20.49 9.90 9.44
CA ASP A 131 20.86 8.67 8.73
C ASP A 131 20.38 8.72 7.28
N GLY A 132 19.24 9.37 7.03
CA GLY A 132 18.63 9.46 5.71
C GLY A 132 17.39 10.34 5.67
N VAL A 133 16.73 10.37 4.53
CA VAL A 133 15.41 10.96 4.34
C VAL A 133 14.58 10.12 3.38
N LEU A 134 13.29 10.00 3.67
CA LEU A 134 12.31 9.31 2.81
C LEU A 134 11.35 10.34 2.22
N ILE A 135 10.97 10.14 0.97
CA ILE A 135 9.81 10.75 0.34
C ILE A 135 8.85 9.61 0.07
N SER A 136 7.75 9.57 0.82
CA SER A 136 6.76 8.49 0.79
C SER A 136 5.47 8.94 0.15
N THR A 137 4.83 8.02 -0.57
CA THR A 137 3.44 8.14 -1.01
C THR A 137 2.50 7.78 0.16
N PRO A 138 1.19 8.02 0.01
CA PRO A 138 0.20 7.54 0.98
C PRO A 138 0.25 6.03 1.17
N LEU A 139 0.49 5.26 0.09
CA LEU A 139 0.65 3.81 0.15
C LEU A 139 1.90 3.42 0.95
N GLY A 140 3.02 4.12 0.73
CA GLY A 140 4.28 3.90 1.44
C GLY A 140 4.25 4.32 2.91
N SER A 141 3.26 5.10 3.34
CA SER A 141 3.13 5.60 4.71
C SER A 141 3.02 4.46 5.75
N SER A 142 2.52 3.29 5.33
CA SER A 142 2.45 2.08 6.15
C SER A 142 3.71 1.21 6.09
N ALA A 143 4.64 1.49 5.17
CA ALA A 143 5.86 0.74 4.91
C ALA A 143 7.06 1.30 5.69
N TYR A 144 8.16 1.68 5.02
CA TYR A 144 9.37 2.12 5.73
C TYR A 144 9.14 3.46 6.46
N ALA A 145 8.33 4.35 5.87
CA ALA A 145 7.95 5.62 6.49
C ALA A 145 7.37 5.42 7.90
N ARG A 146 6.48 4.44 8.09
CA ARG A 146 5.93 4.06 9.41
C ARG A 146 7.02 3.73 10.43
N SER A 147 8.01 2.95 10.01
CA SER A 147 9.11 2.52 10.88
C SER A 147 10.08 3.67 11.20
N ALA A 148 10.18 4.66 10.30
CA ALA A 148 11.02 5.84 10.45
C ALA A 148 10.36 6.96 11.28
N GLY A 149 9.14 6.76 11.79
CA GLY A 149 8.41 7.77 12.57
C GLY A 149 7.49 8.67 11.75
N GLY A 150 7.19 8.29 10.51
CA GLY A 150 6.14 8.88 9.70
C GLY A 150 4.73 8.63 10.26
N VAL A 151 3.73 9.24 9.62
CA VAL A 151 2.32 9.14 9.97
C VAL A 151 1.58 8.28 8.96
N LEU A 152 0.56 7.54 9.40
CA LEU A 152 -0.28 6.78 8.50
C LEU A 152 -1.19 7.74 7.72
N ILE A 153 -1.17 7.63 6.39
CA ILE A 153 -1.92 8.49 5.48
C ILE A 153 -2.98 7.66 4.77
N ASP A 154 -4.18 8.23 4.63
CA ASP A 154 -5.24 7.62 3.84
C ASP A 154 -4.81 7.42 2.38
N PRO A 155 -4.94 6.22 1.79
CA PRO A 155 -4.49 5.96 0.43
C PRO A 155 -5.13 6.83 -0.66
N ASP A 156 -6.31 7.42 -0.42
CA ASP A 156 -6.98 8.34 -1.36
C ASP A 156 -6.45 9.78 -1.29
N ALA A 157 -5.59 10.11 -0.31
CA ALA A 157 -5.06 11.46 -0.15
C ALA A 157 -3.99 11.78 -1.21
N ASP A 158 -4.13 12.91 -1.92
CA ASP A 158 -3.16 13.32 -2.96
C ASP A 158 -2.01 14.16 -2.35
N VAL A 159 -1.20 13.51 -1.53
CA VAL A 159 -0.09 14.12 -0.78
C VAL A 159 1.18 13.26 -0.82
N LEU A 160 2.32 13.86 -0.51
CA LEU A 160 3.58 13.19 -0.21
C LEU A 160 3.99 13.46 1.23
N GLU A 161 4.69 12.49 1.82
CA GLU A 161 5.26 12.59 3.15
C GLU A 161 6.79 12.63 3.07
N ILE A 162 7.40 13.62 3.71
CA ILE A 162 8.86 13.74 3.85
C ILE A 162 9.21 13.30 5.27
N VAL A 163 9.95 12.20 5.41
CA VAL A 163 10.29 11.60 6.71
C VAL A 163 11.81 11.59 6.91
N PRO A 164 12.34 12.48 7.76
CA PRO A 164 13.74 12.43 8.20
C PRO A 164 13.99 11.17 9.03
N VAL A 165 15.03 10.40 8.70
CA VAL A 165 15.34 9.13 9.39
C VAL A 165 16.43 9.36 10.42
N ASN A 166 16.10 9.19 11.71
CA ASN A 166 17.03 9.43 12.83
C ASN A 166 17.68 10.83 12.78
N SER A 167 16.84 11.85 12.64
CA SER A 167 17.25 13.26 12.60
C SER A 167 17.95 13.69 13.89
N THR A 168 19.17 14.25 13.77
CA THR A 168 19.89 14.85 14.90
C THR A 168 19.25 16.16 15.37
N ALA A 169 18.59 16.88 14.45
CA ALA A 169 17.84 18.10 14.77
C ALA A 169 16.39 17.82 15.24
N ARG A 170 16.02 16.55 15.43
CA ARG A 170 14.66 16.10 15.83
C ARG A 170 13.57 16.64 14.89
N ARG A 171 13.83 16.66 13.59
CA ARG A 171 12.84 17.04 12.58
C ARG A 171 11.65 16.08 12.59
N SER A 172 10.44 16.63 12.52
CA SER A 172 9.21 15.86 12.36
C SER A 172 8.91 15.61 10.88
N PRO A 173 8.13 14.56 10.55
CA PRO A 173 7.61 14.37 9.21
C PRO A 173 6.82 15.59 8.72
N VAL A 174 6.90 15.87 7.42
CA VAL A 174 6.17 16.96 6.77
C VAL A 174 5.34 16.41 5.63
N ILE A 175 4.05 16.76 5.60
CA ILE A 175 3.13 16.42 4.51
C ILE A 175 3.06 17.60 3.54
N VAL A 176 3.23 17.32 2.25
CA VAL A 176 3.14 18.31 1.16
C VAL A 176 2.18 17.82 0.06
N PRO A 177 1.58 18.72 -0.74
CA PRO A 177 0.74 18.30 -1.87
C PRO A 177 1.53 17.47 -2.88
N ALA A 178 0.89 16.45 -3.47
CA ALA A 178 1.51 15.57 -4.47
C ALA A 178 1.90 16.27 -5.78
N SER A 179 1.31 17.43 -6.05
CA SER A 179 1.66 18.28 -7.19
C SER A 179 3.05 18.92 -7.07
N LYS A 180 3.65 18.95 -5.88
CA LYS A 180 4.94 19.62 -5.63
C LYS A 180 6.12 18.68 -5.84
N ALA A 181 7.23 19.21 -6.32
CA ALA A 181 8.50 18.50 -6.39
C ALA A 181 9.30 18.71 -5.10
N VAL A 182 9.83 17.62 -4.55
CA VAL A 182 10.73 17.63 -3.39
C VAL A 182 12.17 17.49 -3.90
N GLU A 183 13.02 18.45 -3.57
CA GLU A 183 14.44 18.42 -3.88
C GLU A 183 15.24 18.20 -2.60
N ILE A 184 16.11 17.19 -2.63
CA ILE A 184 17.08 16.92 -1.59
C ILE A 184 18.43 17.40 -2.12
N ALA A 185 18.85 18.57 -1.65
CA ALA A 185 19.99 19.31 -2.14
C ALA A 185 21.14 19.30 -1.12
N GLU A 186 22.32 19.71 -1.60
CA GLU A 186 23.52 19.90 -0.76
C GLU A 186 23.90 18.64 0.04
N VAL A 187 23.62 17.46 -0.51
CA VAL A 187 23.83 16.19 0.18
C VAL A 187 25.34 15.93 0.32
N ARG A 188 25.79 15.80 1.57
CA ARG A 188 27.17 15.45 1.91
C ARG A 188 27.20 14.31 2.92
N ALA A 189 28.04 13.31 2.66
CA ALA A 189 28.25 12.18 3.55
C ALA A 189 29.66 11.62 3.35
N ARG A 190 30.19 10.88 4.34
CA ARG A 190 31.48 10.20 4.24
C ARG A 190 31.50 9.19 3.08
N TYR A 191 30.39 8.47 2.91
CA TYR A 191 30.21 7.50 1.85
C TYR A 191 29.17 8.02 0.88
N THR A 192 29.41 7.83 -0.43
CA THR A 192 28.52 8.33 -1.48
C THR A 192 27.08 7.88 -1.20
N PRO A 193 26.12 8.82 -1.09
CA PRO A 193 24.72 8.48 -0.91
C PRO A 193 24.13 7.76 -2.13
N GLU A 194 23.06 7.03 -1.89
CA GLU A 194 22.28 6.32 -2.90
C GLU A 194 20.80 6.67 -2.75
N ILE A 195 20.14 6.78 -3.90
CA ILE A 195 18.69 6.78 -4.02
C ILE A 195 18.25 5.32 -4.04
N VAL A 196 17.33 4.96 -3.14
CA VAL A 196 16.76 3.63 -3.01
C VAL A 196 15.25 3.73 -3.25
N ALA A 197 14.77 3.16 -4.35
CA ALA A 197 13.35 3.14 -4.70
C ALA A 197 12.70 1.80 -4.31
N ASP A 198 11.61 1.87 -3.52
CA ASP A 198 10.87 0.73 -2.96
C ASP A 198 11.77 -0.34 -2.32
N GLY A 199 12.91 0.06 -1.73
CA GLY A 199 13.89 -0.86 -1.14
C GLY A 199 14.63 -1.78 -2.13
N ARG A 200 14.46 -1.62 -3.46
CA ARG A 200 14.99 -2.54 -4.47
C ARG A 200 16.01 -1.90 -5.40
N THR A 201 15.60 -0.83 -6.08
CA THR A 201 16.43 -0.20 -7.10
C THR A 201 17.33 0.83 -6.43
N ARG A 202 18.65 0.64 -6.51
CA ARG A 202 19.64 1.56 -5.95
C ARG A 202 20.40 2.27 -7.05
N VAL A 203 20.45 3.59 -6.98
CA VAL A 203 21.21 4.44 -7.90
C VAL A 203 22.07 5.38 -7.08
N ARG A 204 23.33 5.54 -7.48
CA ARG A 204 24.25 6.49 -6.84
C ARG A 204 23.70 7.91 -6.97
N LEU A 205 23.74 8.66 -5.88
CA LEU A 205 23.41 10.08 -5.92
C LEU A 205 24.61 10.85 -6.49
N GLU A 206 24.38 11.51 -7.61
CA GLU A 206 25.38 12.30 -8.34
C GLU A 206 25.12 13.80 -8.14
N GLY A 207 26.18 14.61 -8.07
CA GLY A 207 26.07 16.07 -7.95
C GLY A 207 25.48 16.57 -6.62
N GLY A 208 25.35 15.71 -5.60
CA GLY A 208 24.83 16.11 -4.28
C GLY A 208 23.36 16.52 -4.28
N THR A 209 22.61 16.19 -5.33
CA THR A 209 21.20 16.59 -5.48
C THR A 209 20.36 15.42 -6.01
N ALA A 210 19.15 15.30 -5.47
CA ALA A 210 18.12 14.41 -5.97
C ALA A 210 16.79 15.16 -6.04
N ARG A 211 16.07 15.00 -7.15
CA ARG A 211 14.73 15.56 -7.32
C ARG A 211 13.72 14.42 -7.31
N VAL A 212 12.66 14.55 -6.51
CA VAL A 212 11.58 13.57 -6.38
C VAL A 212 10.25 14.25 -6.67
N TRP A 213 9.43 13.65 -7.53
CA TRP A 213 8.10 14.17 -7.88
C TRP A 213 7.16 13.04 -8.26
N VAL A 214 5.86 13.31 -8.33
CA VAL A 214 4.90 12.35 -8.89
C VAL A 214 4.98 12.40 -10.42
N GLY A 215 5.50 11.33 -11.03
CA GLY A 215 5.66 11.25 -12.48
C GLY A 215 4.45 10.68 -13.21
N SER A 216 3.70 9.81 -12.54
CA SER A 216 2.46 9.20 -13.05
C SER A 216 1.63 8.67 -11.88
N TYR A 217 0.45 8.12 -12.16
CA TYR A 217 -0.36 7.44 -11.16
C TYR A 217 -0.55 5.97 -11.56
N ALA A 218 -0.22 5.07 -10.64
CA ALA A 218 -0.56 3.66 -10.75
C ALA A 218 -2.04 3.46 -10.36
N ARG A 219 -2.65 2.39 -10.87
CA ARG A 219 -4.07 2.10 -10.66
C ARG A 219 -4.22 0.73 -10.04
N LEU A 220 -4.85 0.65 -8.87
CA LEU A 220 -5.08 -0.60 -8.15
C LEU A 220 -6.59 -0.84 -7.98
N LEU A 221 -7.07 -2.00 -8.41
CA LEU A 221 -8.46 -2.39 -8.16
C LEU A 221 -8.61 -2.87 -6.72
N LYS A 222 -9.57 -2.30 -6.00
CA LYS A 222 -9.93 -2.68 -4.64
C LYS A 222 -11.44 -2.85 -4.48
N PRO A 223 -11.91 -3.69 -3.55
CA PRO A 223 -13.29 -3.62 -3.09
C PRO A 223 -13.57 -2.21 -2.58
N ALA A 224 -14.71 -1.65 -2.96
CA ALA A 224 -15.15 -0.37 -2.42
C ALA A 224 -15.45 -0.54 -0.91
N PRO A 225 -14.95 0.35 -0.04
CA PRO A 225 -15.28 0.29 1.38
C PRO A 225 -16.79 0.53 1.53
N THR A 226 -17.43 -0.23 2.42
CA THR A 226 -18.86 -0.03 2.68
C THR A 226 -19.02 1.14 3.66
N SER A 227 -19.62 2.24 3.22
CA SER A 227 -19.90 3.45 4.04
C SER A 227 -21.08 3.26 5.01
N ARG A 228 -21.16 2.10 5.66
CA ARG A 228 -22.19 1.87 6.68
C ARG A 228 -21.78 2.52 7.98
N PRO A 229 -22.62 3.39 8.58
CA PRO A 229 -22.38 3.83 9.94
C PRO A 229 -22.30 2.59 10.83
N CYS A 230 -21.34 2.59 11.75
CA CYS A 230 -21.29 1.54 12.76
C CYS A 230 -22.61 1.62 13.53
N PRO A 231 -23.42 0.55 13.59
CA PRO A 231 -24.70 0.60 14.27
C PRO A 231 -24.53 1.11 15.71
N ASP A 232 -25.49 1.90 16.21
CA ASP A 232 -25.57 2.31 17.63
C ASP A 232 -25.96 1.14 18.57
N ALA A 233 -25.48 -0.07 18.26
CA ALA A 233 -25.62 -1.23 19.12
C ALA A 233 -24.61 -1.14 20.28
N LYS A 234 -24.96 -1.74 21.42
CA LYS A 234 -24.03 -2.00 22.53
C LYS A 234 -22.91 -2.94 22.07
N MET A 235 -21.93 -2.40 21.37
CA MET A 235 -20.72 -3.07 20.93
C MET A 235 -19.57 -2.70 21.84
N SER A 236 -18.80 -3.70 22.28
CA SER A 236 -17.51 -3.46 22.91
C SER A 236 -16.53 -2.82 21.91
N PRO A 237 -15.46 -2.16 22.37
CA PRO A 237 -14.45 -1.58 21.47
C PRO A 237 -13.89 -2.59 20.46
N SER A 238 -13.60 -3.83 20.88
CA SER A 238 -13.11 -4.87 19.99
C SER A 238 -14.14 -5.29 18.94
N MET A 239 -15.44 -5.32 19.28
CA MET A 239 -16.50 -5.58 18.31
C MET A 239 -16.58 -4.47 17.26
N ARG A 240 -16.53 -3.20 17.68
CA ARG A 240 -16.54 -2.07 16.74
C ARG A 240 -15.35 -2.13 15.80
N TYR A 241 -14.17 -2.44 16.32
CA TYR A 241 -12.96 -2.51 15.51
C TYR A 241 -13.02 -3.66 14.50
N VAL A 242 -13.38 -4.87 14.92
CA VAL A 242 -13.56 -6.03 14.02
C VAL A 242 -14.62 -5.73 12.96
N TYR A 243 -15.74 -5.12 13.33
CA TYR A 243 -16.80 -4.74 12.40
C TYR A 243 -16.31 -3.72 11.37
N ARG A 244 -15.55 -2.70 11.80
CA ARG A 244 -14.99 -1.68 10.91
C ARG A 244 -13.97 -2.27 9.93
N VAL A 245 -13.10 -3.18 10.39
CA VAL A 245 -12.16 -3.89 9.50
C VAL A 245 -12.91 -4.70 8.44
N LEU A 246 -14.01 -5.37 8.79
CA LEU A 246 -14.85 -6.09 7.82
C LEU A 246 -15.57 -5.17 6.83
N LEU A 247 -15.96 -3.96 7.24
CA LEU A 247 -16.54 -2.95 6.33
C LEU A 247 -15.51 -2.39 5.34
N GLU A 248 -14.29 -2.16 5.80
CA GLU A 248 -13.20 -1.57 5.03
C GLU A 248 -12.56 -2.57 4.07
N ARG A 249 -12.27 -3.78 4.56
CA ARG A 249 -11.52 -4.82 3.82
C ARG A 249 -12.42 -5.86 3.16
N GLY A 250 -13.71 -5.88 3.49
CA GLY A 250 -14.67 -6.86 2.98
C GLY A 250 -14.59 -8.22 3.71
N PRO A 251 -15.03 -9.31 3.06
CA PRO A 251 -15.01 -10.65 3.63
C PRO A 251 -13.60 -11.12 4.05
N LEU A 252 -13.44 -11.59 5.28
CA LEU A 252 -12.15 -12.05 5.83
C LEU A 252 -12.29 -13.28 6.74
N THR A 253 -11.20 -14.01 6.94
CA THR A 253 -11.11 -15.09 7.94
C THR A 253 -10.87 -14.52 9.34
N SER A 254 -11.18 -15.28 10.41
CA SER A 254 -10.86 -14.85 11.78
C SER A 254 -9.37 -14.59 12.00
N ARG A 255 -8.51 -15.36 11.34
CA ARG A 255 -7.05 -15.19 11.39
C ARG A 255 -6.61 -13.88 10.72
N SER A 256 -7.08 -13.62 9.51
CA SER A 256 -6.82 -12.37 8.78
C SER A 256 -7.29 -11.15 9.58
N ILE A 257 -8.45 -11.24 10.24
CA ILE A 257 -8.94 -10.15 11.10
C ILE A 257 -8.02 -9.95 12.32
N ALA A 258 -7.53 -11.03 12.94
CA ALA A 258 -6.60 -10.93 14.06
C ALA A 258 -5.27 -10.28 13.64
N GLU A 259 -4.75 -10.66 12.47
CA GLU A 259 -3.53 -10.07 11.90
C GLU A 259 -3.74 -8.58 11.57
N ALA A 260 -4.86 -8.21 10.94
CA ALA A 260 -5.18 -6.83 10.60
C ALA A 260 -5.42 -5.93 11.83
N THR A 261 -6.07 -6.45 12.86
CA THR A 261 -6.43 -5.68 14.07
C THR A 261 -5.34 -5.67 15.14
N GLY A 262 -4.42 -6.65 15.13
CA GLY A 262 -3.49 -6.91 16.23
C GLY A 262 -4.17 -7.46 17.49
N LEU A 263 -5.45 -7.82 17.43
CA LEU A 263 -6.18 -8.40 18.56
C LEU A 263 -5.88 -9.90 18.69
N PRO A 264 -5.84 -10.46 19.91
CA PRO A 264 -5.73 -11.91 20.10
C PRO A 264 -6.86 -12.66 19.39
N ILE A 265 -6.56 -13.80 18.77
CA ILE A 265 -7.54 -14.58 17.99
C ILE A 265 -8.82 -14.91 18.78
N ARG A 266 -8.70 -15.25 20.06
CA ARG A 266 -9.83 -15.48 20.97
C ARG A 266 -10.75 -14.26 21.12
N THR A 267 -10.17 -13.06 21.10
CA THR A 267 -10.92 -11.79 21.19
C THR A 267 -11.67 -11.53 19.90
N VAL A 268 -11.04 -11.80 18.75
CA VAL A 268 -11.67 -11.72 17.44
C VAL A 268 -12.81 -12.72 17.31
N GLU A 269 -12.61 -13.97 17.68
CA GLU A 269 -13.66 -15.01 17.64
C GLU A 269 -14.82 -14.70 18.57
N HIS A 270 -14.56 -14.17 19.76
CA HIS A 270 -15.60 -13.67 20.65
C HIS A 270 -16.37 -12.51 20.01
N ALA A 271 -15.67 -11.50 19.48
CA ALA A 271 -16.29 -10.36 18.81
C ALA A 271 -17.16 -10.79 17.62
N LEU A 272 -16.67 -11.70 16.77
CA LEU A 272 -17.41 -12.23 15.63
C LEU A 272 -18.66 -13.00 16.06
N ARG A 273 -18.59 -13.80 17.13
CA ARG A 273 -19.76 -14.50 17.69
C ARG A 273 -20.83 -13.52 18.16
N GLU A 274 -20.45 -12.47 18.89
CA GLU A 274 -21.40 -11.44 19.34
C GLU A 274 -21.96 -10.61 18.17
N LEU A 275 -21.13 -10.21 17.20
CA LEU A 275 -21.57 -9.50 16.01
C LEU A 275 -22.57 -10.33 15.18
N ARG A 276 -22.37 -11.66 15.13
CA ARG A 276 -23.33 -12.59 14.51
C ARG A 276 -24.63 -12.69 15.31
N ARG A 277 -24.55 -12.71 16.65
CA ARG A 277 -25.73 -12.70 17.52
C ARG A 277 -26.57 -11.43 17.32
N LEU A 278 -25.92 -10.30 17.09
CA LEU A 278 -26.55 -9.03 16.73
C LEU A 278 -27.05 -8.98 15.28
N GLY A 279 -26.81 -10.02 14.47
CA GLY A 279 -27.22 -10.06 13.06
C GLY A 279 -26.43 -9.11 12.15
N LEU A 280 -25.31 -8.56 12.61
CA LEU A 280 -24.50 -7.59 11.85
C LEU A 280 -23.48 -8.25 10.92
N VAL A 281 -23.05 -9.46 11.28
CA VAL A 281 -22.06 -10.24 10.54
C VAL A 281 -22.65 -11.61 10.23
N GLU A 282 -22.33 -12.14 9.05
CA GLU A 282 -22.60 -13.53 8.68
C GLU A 282 -21.31 -14.32 8.56
N ALA A 283 -21.42 -15.65 8.60
CA ALA A 283 -20.29 -16.55 8.41
C ALA A 283 -20.64 -17.57 7.32
N LYS A 284 -19.75 -17.72 6.33
CA LYS A 284 -19.86 -18.72 5.27
C LYS A 284 -18.71 -19.71 5.41
N ALA A 285 -19.02 -21.00 5.31
CA ALA A 285 -18.00 -22.05 5.27
C ALA A 285 -17.33 -22.03 3.89
N LEU A 286 -16.00 -21.99 3.88
CA LEU A 286 -15.21 -22.03 2.66
C LEU A 286 -14.05 -23.00 2.86
N GLY A 287 -14.21 -24.24 2.39
CA GLY A 287 -13.30 -25.33 2.72
C GLY A 287 -13.30 -25.64 4.22
N SER A 288 -12.11 -25.65 4.85
CA SER A 288 -11.95 -25.86 6.29
C SER A 288 -12.06 -24.58 7.13
N ALA A 289 -12.15 -23.41 6.51
CA ALA A 289 -12.17 -22.11 7.19
C ALA A 289 -13.56 -21.47 7.20
N LYS A 290 -13.82 -20.63 8.22
CA LYS A 290 -14.99 -19.74 8.28
C LYS A 290 -14.59 -18.35 7.81
N VAL A 291 -15.33 -17.84 6.83
CA VAL A 291 -15.19 -16.48 6.31
C VAL A 291 -16.34 -15.65 6.86
N TYR A 292 -16.01 -14.46 7.34
CA TYR A 292 -16.95 -13.53 7.94
C TYR A 292 -17.12 -12.32 7.02
N SER A 293 -18.35 -11.85 6.85
CA SER A 293 -18.66 -10.63 6.10
C SER A 293 -19.77 -9.85 6.79
N VAL A 294 -19.78 -8.53 6.62
CA VAL A 294 -20.89 -7.70 7.10
C VAL A 294 -22.14 -8.06 6.31
N ARG A 295 -23.27 -8.22 7.01
CA ARG A 295 -24.55 -8.45 6.32
C ARG A 295 -24.97 -7.19 5.55
N PRO A 296 -25.49 -7.34 4.32
CA PRO A 296 -26.12 -6.25 3.60
C PRO A 296 -27.39 -5.77 4.31
#